data_AF-A0A965VDC2-F1
#
_entry.id   AF-A0A965VDC2-F1
#
_cell.length_a   1.000
_cell.length_b   1.000
_cell.length_c   1.000
_cell.angle_alpha   90.00
_cell.angle_beta   90.00
_cell.angle_gamma   90.00
#
_symmetry.space_group_name_H-M   'P 1'
#
loop_
_entity.id
_entity.type
_entity.pdbx_description
1 polymer ?
#
loop_
_entity_poly.entity_id
_entity_poly.type
_entity_poly.pdbx_seq_one_letter_code
_entity_poly.pdbx_strand_id
1 'polypeptide(L)' 'MNAQWPTVAIVGVGMIGGSIGKALLARRLAKRVIGVGRSAASLAAAKRAGAATETTLDLAAAAAADLVVVAAGVAA' A
#
# COMPACT_ATOMS: atom_id res chain seq x y z
N MET A 1 -7.39 -3.64 -20.65
CA MET A 1 -7.08 -4.66 -19.63
C MET A 1 -7.55 -4.15 -18.29
N ASN A 2 -8.38 -4.90 -17.57
CA ASN A 2 -8.79 -4.53 -16.22
C ASN A 2 -7.69 -4.92 -15.23
N ALA A 3 -7.51 -4.12 -14.17
CA ALA A 3 -6.59 -4.45 -13.08
C ALA A 3 -7.12 -5.69 -12.36
N GLN A 4 -6.24 -6.65 -12.07
CA GLN A 4 -6.59 -7.91 -11.40
C GLN A 4 -7.12 -7.66 -9.99
N TRP A 5 -6.51 -6.72 -9.27
CA TRP A 5 -6.97 -6.24 -7.96
C TRP A 5 -7.15 -4.72 -8.06
N PRO A 6 -8.33 -4.23 -8.47
CA PRO A 6 -8.58 -2.81 -8.67
C PRO A 6 -8.09 -1.90 -7.53
N THR A 7 -8.31 -2.32 -6.28
CA THR A 7 -7.82 -1.68 -5.06
C THR A 7 -6.99 -2.66 -4.23
N VAL A 8 -5.77 -2.26 -3.85
CA VAL A 8 -4.92 -3.03 -2.94
C VAL A 8 -4.58 -2.20 -1.72
N ALA A 9 -4.65 -2.78 -0.52
CA ALA A 9 -4.14 -2.17 0.70
C ALA A 9 -2.79 -2.79 1.10
N ILE A 10 -1.85 -1.96 1.54
CA ILE A 10 -0.55 -2.39 2.05
C ILE A 10 -0.41 -1.91 3.48
N VAL A 11 -0.42 -2.84 4.43
CA VAL A 11 -0.20 -2.58 5.85
C VAL A 11 1.29 -2.69 6.13
N GLY A 12 1.96 -1.54 6.30
CA GLY A 12 3.41 -1.46 6.42
C GLY A 12 4.08 -1.08 5.10
N VAL A 13 4.14 0.23 4.81
CA VAL A 13 4.74 0.76 3.56
C VAL A 13 6.23 1.09 3.72
N GLY A 14 7.00 0.11 4.23
CA GLY A 14 8.46 0.19 4.36
C GLY A 14 9.19 -0.20 3.05
N MET A 15 10.43 -0.70 3.13
CA MET A 15 11.16 -1.14 1.94
C MET A 15 10.42 -2.24 1.16
N ILE A 16 9.90 -3.25 1.87
CA ILE A 16 9.18 -4.38 1.25
C ILE A 16 7.81 -3.93 0.73
N GLY A 17 6.94 -3.43 1.62
CA GLY A 17 5.59 -2.99 1.22
C GLY A 17 5.62 -1.89 0.17
N GLY A 18 6.58 -0.97 0.24
CA GLY A 18 6.75 0.07 -0.76
C GLY A 18 7.19 -0.45 -2.13
N SER A 19 8.07 -1.46 -2.18
CA SER A 19 8.47 -2.09 -3.44
C SER A 19 7.32 -2.85 -4.09
N ILE A 20 6.51 -3.55 -3.28
CA ILE A 20 5.29 -4.23 -3.74
C ILE A 20 4.30 -3.22 -4.32
N GLY A 21 4.05 -2.11 -3.62
CA GLY A 21 3.15 -1.06 -4.08
C GLY A 21 3.57 -0.45 -5.43
N LYS A 22 4.86 -0.17 -5.60
CA LYS A 22 5.42 0.27 -6.90
C LYS A 22 5.22 -0.78 -7.98
N ALA A 23 5.48 -2.06 -7.70
CA ALA A 23 5.32 -3.13 -8.66
C ALA A 23 3.85 -3.32 -9.09
N LEU A 24 2.90 -3.23 -8.15
CA LEU A 24 1.46 -3.28 -8.42
C LEU A 24 1.04 -2.20 -9.42
N LEU A 25 1.49 -0.96 -9.19
CA LEU A 25 1.18 0.19 -10.06
C LEU A 25 1.88 0.08 -11.41
N ALA A 26 3.19 -0.21 -11.42
CA ALA A 26 3.99 -0.31 -12.65
C ALA A 26 3.48 -1.41 -13.60
N ARG A 27 3.03 -2.53 -13.04
CA ARG A 27 2.48 -3.67 -13.81
C ARG A 27 0.98 -3.55 -14.07
N ARG A 28 0.35 -2.43 -13.66
CA ARG A 28 -1.09 -2.17 -13.80
C ARG A 28 -1.97 -3.26 -13.19
N LEU A 29 -1.48 -3.91 -12.14
CA LEU A 29 -2.21 -4.94 -11.37
C LEU A 29 -3.21 -4.31 -10.41
N ALA A 30 -2.97 -3.06 -9.99
CA ALA A 30 -3.88 -2.23 -9.22
C ALA A 30 -3.99 -0.84 -9.83
N LYS A 31 -5.18 -0.23 -9.70
CA LYS A 31 -5.40 1.19 -10.02
C LYS A 31 -5.23 2.07 -8.79
N ARG A 32 -5.56 1.52 -7.62
CA ARG A 32 -5.54 2.20 -6.33
C ARG A 32 -4.72 1.37 -5.35
N VAL A 33 -3.76 2.01 -4.69
CA VAL A 33 -2.95 1.41 -3.63
C VAL A 33 -3.08 2.27 -2.37
N ILE A 34 -3.68 1.70 -1.32
CA ILE A 34 -3.88 2.33 -0.01
C ILE A 34 -2.72 1.92 0.90
N GLY A 35 -1.82 2.85 1.19
CA GLY A 35 -0.71 2.62 2.10
C GLY A 35 -1.09 2.90 3.56
N VAL A 36 -1.13 1.88 4.40
CA VAL A 36 -1.43 1.99 5.83
C VAL A 36 -0.15 1.91 6.64
N GLY A 37 0.02 2.83 7.60
CA GLY A 37 1.21 2.89 8.44
C GLY A 37 0.95 3.59 9.77
N ARG A 38 2.00 3.73 10.59
CA ARG A 38 1.90 4.32 11.93
C ARG A 38 2.48 5.74 12.04
N SER A 39 3.17 6.20 11.00
CA SER A 39 3.83 7.52 10.97
C SER A 39 3.45 8.27 9.71
N ALA A 40 2.86 9.46 9.89
CA ALA A 40 2.50 10.34 8.78
C ALA A 40 3.73 10.72 7.93
N ALA A 41 4.89 10.93 8.56
CA ALA A 41 6.12 11.28 7.86
C ALA A 41 6.60 10.15 6.92
N SER A 42 6.60 8.90 7.41
CA SER A 42 6.97 7.73 6.60
C SER A 42 5.98 7.49 5.46
N LEU A 43 4.68 7.66 5.74
CA LEU A 43 3.63 7.54 4.73
C LEU A 43 3.72 8.62 3.65
N ALA A 44 4.04 9.86 4.03
CA ALA A 44 4.27 10.94 3.07
C ALA A 44 5.50 10.66 2.18
N ALA A 45 6.57 10.11 2.75
CA ALA A 45 7.74 9.67 1.98
C ALA A 45 7.36 8.53 1.00
N ALA A 46 6.61 7.54 1.46
CA ALA A 46 6.16 6.42 0.61
C ALA A 46 5.28 6.90 -0.56
N LYS A 47 4.32 7.80 -0.31
CA LYS A 47 3.47 8.39 -1.35
C LYS A 47 4.30 9.17 -2.37
N ARG A 48 5.23 10.04 -1.92
CA ARG A 48 6.15 10.78 -2.81
C ARG A 48 7.02 9.85 -3.66
N ALA A 49 7.42 8.71 -3.11
CA ALA A 49 8.20 7.70 -3.83
C ALA A 49 7.39 6.87 -4.83
N GLY A 50 6.07 7.12 -4.97
CA GLY A 50 5.19 6.38 -5.87
C GLY A 50 4.82 4.98 -5.37
N ALA A 51 4.99 4.70 -4.08
CA ALA A 51 4.69 3.40 -3.50
C ALA A 51 3.19 3.16 -3.25
N ALA A 52 2.40 4.22 -3.14
CA ALA A 52 0.97 4.16 -2.92
C ALA A 52 0.28 5.36 -3.58
N THR A 53 -0.96 5.19 -4.02
CA THR A 53 -1.76 6.31 -4.58
C THR A 53 -2.30 7.20 -3.47
N GLU A 54 -2.56 6.62 -2.31
CA GLU A 54 -2.94 7.33 -1.10
C GLU A 54 -2.39 6.62 0.14
N THR A 55 -2.37 7.34 1.26
CA THR A 55 -1.86 6.81 2.52
C THR A 55 -2.72 7.26 3.69
N THR A 56 -2.78 6.42 4.72
CA THR A 56 -3.58 6.68 5.92
C THR A 56 -2.97 6.03 7.16
N LEU A 57 -3.29 6.59 8.33
CA LEU A 57 -3.00 5.99 9.62
C LEU A 57 -4.10 5.02 10.08
N ASP A 58 -5.27 5.08 9.46
CA ASP A 58 -6.43 4.28 9.80
C ASP A 58 -6.40 2.93 9.08
N LEU A 59 -6.29 1.85 9.86
CA LEU A 59 -6.31 0.48 9.34
C LEU A 59 -7.67 0.09 8.73
N ALA A 60 -8.77 0.71 9.16
CA ALA A 60 -10.10 0.40 8.64
C ALA A 60 -10.22 0.67 7.13
N ALA A 61 -9.38 1.55 6.58
CA ALA A 61 -9.30 1.81 5.15
C ALA A 61 -8.94 0.56 4.32
N ALA A 62 -8.30 -0.46 4.92
CA ALA A 62 -7.99 -1.71 4.24
C ALA A 62 -9.24 -2.53 3.84
N ALA A 63 -10.39 -2.28 4.48
CA ALA A 63 -11.65 -2.95 4.16
C ALA A 63 -12.16 -2.66 2.74
N ALA A 64 -11.69 -1.58 2.11
CA ALA A 64 -12.04 -1.23 0.74
C ALA A 64 -11.20 -1.95 -0.34
N ALA A 65 -10.25 -2.82 0.05
CA ALA A 65 -9.33 -3.46 -0.87
C ALA A 65 -9.77 -4.86 -1.30
N ASP A 66 -9.50 -5.20 -2.56
CA ASP A 66 -9.67 -6.53 -3.14
C ASP A 66 -8.55 -7.50 -2.71
N LEU A 67 -7.42 -6.93 -2.29
CA LEU A 67 -6.25 -7.64 -1.77
C LEU A 67 -5.60 -6.81 -0.65
N VAL A 68 -5.25 -7.46 0.46
CA VAL A 68 -4.47 -6.86 1.54
C VAL A 68 -3.10 -7.52 1.62
N VAL A 69 -2.05 -6.72 1.57
CA VAL A 69 -0.67 -7.15 1.80
C VAL A 69 -0.22 -6.67 3.17
N VAL A 70 0.07 -7.60 4.08
CA VAL A 70 0.66 -7.28 5.37
C VAL A 70 2.17 -7.39 5.27
N ALA A 71 2.85 -6.25 5.32
CA ALA A 71 4.30 -6.10 5.25
C ALA A 71 4.85 -5.32 6.47
N ALA A 72 4.19 -5.48 7.62
CA ALA A 72 4.66 -5.00 8.90
C ALA A 72 5.61 -6.03 9.55
N GLY A 73 6.46 -5.57 10.47
CA GLY A 73 7.26 -6.48 11.30
C GLY A 73 6.35 -7.38 12.14
N VAL A 74 6.74 -8.65 12.28
CA VAL A 74 6.09 -9.58 13.21
C VAL A 74 6.63 -9.33 14.61
N ALA A 75 5.76 -9.38 15.63
CA ALA A 75 6.21 -9.39 17.01
C ALA A 75 6.92 -10.72 17.31
N ALA A 76 7.89 -10.69 18.23
CA ALA A 76 8.45 -11.87 18.84
C ALA A 76 7.52 -12.38 19.95
#